data_AF-A0A944PHI4-F1
#
_entry.id   AF-A0A944PHI4-F1
#
_cell.length_a   1.000
_cell.length_b   1.000
_cell.length_c   1.000
_cell.angle_alpha   90.00
_cell.angle_beta   90.00
_cell.angle_gamma   90.00
#
_symmetry.space_group_name_H-M   'P 1'
#
loop_
_entity.id
_entity.type
_entity.pdbx_description
1 polymer ?
#
loop_
_entity_poly.entity_id
_entity_poly.type
_entity_poly.pdbx_seq_one_letter_code
_entity_poly.pdbx_strand_id
1 'polypeptide(L)' 'MSAPAVPVASTGSARTKLERGRGALGPALELVHTGRAPTRAVLTAELGV' A
#
# COMPACT_ATOMS: atom_id res chain seq x y z
N MET A 1 -6.53 21.63 36.90
CA MET A 1 -6.06 20.23 36.82
C MET A 1 -6.26 19.79 35.37
N SER A 2 -5.19 19.80 34.59
CA SER A 2 -5.20 19.60 33.12
C SER A 2 -5.45 18.15 32.75
N ALA A 3 -6.29 17.92 31.74
CA ALA A 3 -6.36 16.64 31.04
C ALA A 3 -5.59 16.76 29.71
N PRO A 4 -4.61 15.88 29.41
CA PRO A 4 -3.96 15.85 28.11
C PRO A 4 -4.85 15.18 27.07
N ALA A 5 -5.10 15.88 25.95
CA ALA A 5 -5.76 15.32 24.78
C ALA A 5 -4.87 14.23 24.16
N VAL A 6 -5.37 12.99 24.13
CA VAL A 6 -4.75 11.88 23.40
C VAL A 6 -4.88 12.13 21.89
N PRO A 7 -3.80 12.01 21.09
CA PRO A 7 -3.94 12.06 19.65
C PRO A 7 -4.66 10.78 19.21
N VAL A 8 -5.93 10.89 18.83
CA VAL A 8 -6.61 9.84 18.07
C VAL A 8 -5.84 9.68 16.77
N ALA A 9 -5.07 8.60 16.67
CA ALA A 9 -4.37 8.26 15.44
C ALA A 9 -5.39 8.29 14.29
N SER A 10 -5.16 9.14 13.30
CA SER A 10 -6.02 9.33 12.14
C SER A 10 -6.11 8.04 11.32
N THR A 11 -6.98 7.12 11.73
CA THR A 11 -7.28 5.86 11.06
C THR A 11 -7.73 6.06 9.60
N GLY A 12 -8.21 7.26 9.25
CA GLY A 12 -8.60 7.66 7.90
C GLY A 12 -7.46 7.54 6.88
N SER A 13 -6.24 7.98 7.20
CA SER A 13 -5.15 8.03 6.20
C SER A 13 -4.51 6.67 5.90
N ALA A 14 -4.51 5.75 6.88
CA ALA A 14 -3.99 4.40 6.67
C ALA A 14 -4.92 3.56 5.78
N ARG A 15 -6.24 3.76 5.92
CA ARG A 15 -7.25 3.05 5.14
C ARG A 15 -7.16 3.40 3.65
N THR A 16 -7.00 4.69 3.31
CA THR A 16 -6.88 5.14 1.91
C THR A 16 -5.63 4.58 1.21
N LYS A 17 -4.50 4.47 1.94
CA LYS A 17 -3.27 3.85 1.40
C LYS A 17 -3.46 2.35 1.16
N LEU A 18 -4.15 1.66 2.07
CA LEU A 18 -4.46 0.24 1.93
C LEU A 18 -5.40 -0.04 0.76
N GLU A 19 -6.41 0.79 0.54
CA GLU A 19 -7.34 0.63 -0.58
C GLU A 19 -6.63 0.85 -1.92
N ARG A 20 -5.75 1.85 -2.02
CA ARG A 20 -4.89 2.08 -3.20
C ARG A 20 -3.95 0.89 -3.45
N GLY A 21 -3.24 0.43 -2.43
CA GLY A 21 -2.31 -0.70 -2.55
C GLY A 21 -3.01 -2.02 -2.86
N ARG A 22 -4.21 -2.24 -2.31
CA ARG A 22 -5.02 -3.44 -2.58
C ARG A 22 -5.47 -3.51 -4.04
N GLY A 23 -5.77 -2.37 -4.68
CA GLY A 23 -6.06 -2.32 -6.11
C GLY A 23 -4.87 -2.73 -7.00
N ALA A 24 -3.64 -2.43 -6.56
CA ALA A 24 -2.43 -2.80 -7.28
C ALA A 24 -1.96 -4.26 -7.03
N LEU A 25 -2.51 -4.96 -6.02
CA LEU A 25 -2.08 -6.32 -5.67
C LEU A 25 -2.44 -7.37 -6.72
N GLY A 26 -3.58 -7.25 -7.39
CA GLY A 26 -3.98 -8.20 -8.45
C GLY A 26 -2.95 -8.25 -9.59
N PRO A 27 -2.69 -7.12 -10.28
CA PRO A 27 -1.68 -7.06 -11.32
C PRO A 27 -0.27 -7.37 -10.80
N ALA A 28 0.04 -7.01 -9.55
CA ALA A 28 1.32 -7.35 -8.92
C ALA A 28 1.53 -8.87 -8.86
N LEU A 29 0.52 -9.61 -8.42
CA LEU A 29 0.59 -11.06 -8.27
C LEU A 29 0.69 -11.75 -9.64
N GLU A 30 0.02 -11.24 -10.68
CA GLU A 30 0.17 -11.77 -12.04
C GLU A 30 1.59 -11.56 -12.58
N LEU A 31 2.21 -10.40 -12.36
CA LEU A 31 3.59 -10.13 -12.79
C LEU A 31 4.62 -10.99 -12.06
N VAL A 32 4.41 -11.29 -10.78
CA VAL A 32 5.26 -12.22 -10.02
C VAL A 32 5.07 -13.64 -10.51
N HIS A 33 3.81 -14.06 -10.72
CA HIS A 33 3.49 -15.42 -11.15
C HIS A 33 4.04 -15.75 -12.55
N THR A 34 4.07 -14.77 -13.43
CA THR A 34 4.66 -14.87 -14.77
C THR A 34 6.19 -14.69 -14.79
N GLY A 35 6.81 -14.39 -13.63
CA GLY A 35 8.24 -14.14 -13.53
C GLY A 35 8.71 -12.82 -14.15
N ARG A 36 7.77 -11.95 -14.54
CA ARG A 36 8.03 -10.68 -15.24
C ARG A 36 8.50 -9.56 -14.31
N ALA A 37 8.13 -9.65 -13.03
CA ALA A 37 8.60 -8.75 -11.98
C ALA A 37 9.28 -9.53 -10.84
N PRO A 38 10.51 -10.04 -11.06
CA PRO A 38 11.23 -10.85 -10.05
C PRO A 38 11.78 -10.02 -8.89
N THR A 39 11.84 -8.69 -9.04
CA THR A 39 12.30 -7.79 -7.99
C THR A 39 11.24 -6.76 -7.68
N ARG A 40 11.27 -6.28 -6.44
CA ARG A 40 10.36 -5.24 -5.98
C ARG A 40 10.45 -3.95 -6.82
N ALA A 41 11.64 -3.60 -7.30
CA ALA A 41 11.83 -2.43 -8.15
C ALA A 41 11.10 -2.56 -9.49
N VAL A 42 11.22 -3.71 -10.16
CA VAL A 42 10.51 -3.97 -11.43
C VAL A 42 9.00 -4.01 -11.21
N LEU A 43 8.56 -4.62 -10.11
CA LEU A 43 7.14 -4.67 -9.74
C LEU A 43 6.54 -3.27 -9.56
N THR A 44 7.25 -2.39 -8.85
CA THR A 44 6.83 -1.01 -8.64
C THR A 44 6.78 -0.22 -9.95
N ALA A 45 7.76 -0.42 -10.83
CA ALA A 45 7.80 0.23 -12.14
C ALA A 45 6.61 -0.19 -13.03
N GLU A 46 6.26 -1.47 -13.07
CA GLU A 46 5.13 -1.99 -13.87
C GLU A 46 3.77 -1.54 -13.31
N LEU A 47 3.66 -1.35 -11.99
CA LEU A 47 2.41 -0.94 -11.32
C LEU A 47 2.23 0.58 -11.25
N GLY A 48 3.28 1.36 -11.48
CA GLY A 48 3.23 2.82 -11.45
C GLY A 48 2.88 3.41 -10.07
N VAL A 49 3.26 2.72 -8.99
CA VAL A 49 2.98 3.11 -7.58
C VAL A 49 4.16 3.76 -6.87
#